data_AF-A0A812IA31-F1
#
_entry.id   AF-A0A812IA31-F1
#
_cell.length_a   1.000
_cell.length_b   1.000
_cell.length_c   1.000
_cell.angle_alpha   90.00
_cell.angle_beta   90.00
_cell.angle_gamma   90.00
#
_symmetry.space_group_name_H-M   'P 1'
#
loop_
_entity.id
_entity.type
_entity.pdbx_description
1 polymer ?
#
loop_
_entity_poly.entity_id
_entity_poly.type
_entity_poly.pdbx_seq_one_letter_code
_entity_poly.pdbx_strand_id
1 'polypeptide(L)'
;MSMSLLRIVLGVNGVMMFAFGFVLFFNHRDMWVKVEGRKVAGMKTKFDTMIWRIVGLWVGFVGISCLFVADVPGGWWSGAWGFEPASLQVLWSPLAGLVAITHAIETWVKYEALGPREVWSGASGNMVMFALCLLALVV
;
A
#
# COMPACT_ATOMS: atom_id res chain seq x y z
N MET A 1 -23.84 0.22 -5.23
CA MET A 1 -23.05 1.46 -4.99
C MET A 1 -21.72 1.17 -4.29
N SER A 2 -21.62 0.19 -3.38
CA SER A 2 -20.37 -0.06 -2.63
C SER A 2 -19.21 -0.62 -3.47
N MET A 3 -19.51 -1.52 -4.42
CA MET A 3 -18.51 -2.10 -5.32
C MET A 3 -17.71 -1.06 -6.13
N SER A 4 -18.34 0.05 -6.54
CA SER A 4 -17.67 1.10 -7.30
C SER A 4 -16.67 1.90 -6.43
N LEU A 5 -17.05 2.19 -5.19
CA LEU A 5 -16.17 2.89 -4.24
C LEU A 5 -14.97 2.04 -3.87
N LEU A 6 -15.19 0.75 -3.59
CA LEU A 6 -14.13 -0.20 -3.26
C LEU A 6 -13.10 -0.33 -4.39
N ARG A 7 -13.57 -0.41 -5.65
CA ARG A 7 -12.69 -0.43 -6.83
C ARG A 7 -11.85 0.84 -6.95
N ILE A 8 -12.44 2.01 -6.71
CA ILE A 8 -11.70 3.29 -6.76
C ILE A 8 -10.65 3.33 -5.65
N VAL A 9 -11.00 2.97 -4.42
CA VAL A 9 -10.07 2.97 -3.27
C VAL A 9 -8.92 1.99 -3.51
N LEU A 10 -9.21 0.77 -3.96
CA LEU A 10 -8.18 -0.23 -4.30
C LEU A 10 -7.34 0.22 -5.50
N GLY A 11 -7.92 0.87 -6.49
CA GLY A 11 -7.20 1.42 -7.64
C GLY A 11 -6.22 2.51 -7.23
N VAL A 12 -6.68 3.52 -6.47
CA VAL A 12 -5.82 4.61 -5.95
C VAL A 12 -4.73 4.05 -5.03
N ASN A 13 -5.08 3.15 -4.12
CA ASN A 13 -4.10 2.47 -3.27
C ASN A 13 -3.06 1.72 -4.11
N GLY A 14 -3.51 0.99 -5.11
CA GLY A 14 -2.68 0.20 -6.01
C GLY A 14 -1.63 1.05 -6.72
N VAL A 15 -2.03 2.21 -7.27
CA VAL A 15 -1.11 3.16 -7.89
C VAL A 15 -0.09 3.69 -6.89
N MET A 16 -0.54 4.12 -5.70
CA MET A 16 0.34 4.69 -4.69
C MET A 16 1.35 3.67 -4.17
N MET A 17 0.89 2.45 -3.86
CA MET A 17 1.76 1.36 -3.41
C MET A 17 2.72 0.94 -4.50
N PHE A 18 2.28 0.80 -5.76
CA PHE A 18 3.18 0.44 -6.85
C PHE A 18 4.29 1.48 -7.05
N ALA A 19 3.94 2.76 -7.10
CA ALA A 19 4.91 3.86 -7.22
C ALA A 19 5.86 3.90 -6.01
N PHE A 20 5.32 3.76 -4.80
CA PHE A 20 6.12 3.78 -3.58
C PHE A 20 7.05 2.56 -3.48
N GLY A 21 6.58 1.37 -3.86
CA GLY A 21 7.41 0.16 -3.94
C GLY A 21 8.63 0.34 -4.84
N PHE A 22 8.46 1.04 -5.97
CA PHE A 22 9.57 1.40 -6.85
C PHE A 22 10.57 2.36 -6.19
N VAL A 23 10.08 3.35 -5.43
CA VAL A 23 10.91 4.26 -4.63
C VAL A 23 11.68 3.49 -3.55
N LEU A 24 11.06 2.55 -2.84
CA LEU A 24 11.74 1.73 -1.86
C LEU A 24 12.80 0.81 -2.51
N PHE A 25 12.52 0.30 -3.70
CA PHE A 25 13.46 -0.57 -4.39
C PHE A 25 14.71 0.18 -4.86
N PHE A 26 14.53 1.29 -5.59
CA PHE A 26 15.64 1.99 -6.25
C PHE A 26 16.19 3.17 -5.43
N ASN A 27 15.34 3.87 -4.67
CA ASN A 27 15.66 5.14 -4.02
C ASN A 27 15.62 5.06 -2.47
N HIS A 28 15.70 3.85 -1.87
CA HIS A 28 15.72 3.65 -0.41
C HIS A 28 16.81 4.45 0.31
N ARG A 29 17.95 4.70 -0.35
CA ARG A 29 19.05 5.48 0.25
C ARG A 29 18.65 6.92 0.51
N ASP A 30 17.91 7.54 -0.40
CA ASP A 30 17.41 8.91 -0.22
C ASP A 30 16.37 8.98 0.92
N MET A 31 15.59 7.90 1.07
CA MET A 31 14.67 7.73 2.20
C MET A 31 15.41 7.65 3.54
N TRP A 32 16.47 6.85 3.64
CA TRP A 32 17.30 6.82 4.85
C TRP A 32 17.92 8.17 5.17
N VAL A 33 18.43 8.88 4.15
CA VAL A 33 19.00 10.21 4.35
C VAL A 33 17.96 11.19 4.89
N LYS A 34 16.72 11.12 4.40
CA LYS A 34 15.62 11.99 4.85
C LYS A 34 15.14 11.67 6.26
N VAL A 35 15.07 10.38 6.63
CA VAL A 35 14.48 9.93 7.90
C VAL A 35 15.50 9.88 9.03
N GLU A 36 16.68 9.32 8.76
CA GLU A 36 17.70 9.03 9.77
C GLU A 36 18.94 9.94 9.65
N GLY A 37 19.00 10.77 8.62
CA GLY A 37 20.12 11.66 8.34
C GLY A 37 21.27 10.98 7.59
N ARG A 38 22.10 11.79 6.92
CA ARG A 38 23.20 11.32 6.06
C ARG A 38 24.18 10.37 6.75
N LYS A 39 24.50 10.64 8.03
CA LYS A 39 25.49 9.86 8.76
C LYS A 39 25.00 8.43 9.00
N VAL A 40 23.76 8.27 9.47
CA VAL A 40 23.18 6.95 9.76
C VAL A 40 22.91 6.17 8.47
N ALA A 41 22.41 6.85 7.43
CA ALA A 41 22.24 6.26 6.10
C ALA A 41 23.56 5.73 5.50
N GLY A 42 24.70 6.35 5.82
CA GLY A 42 26.03 5.91 5.41
C GLY A 42 26.56 4.69 6.17
N MET A 43 25.97 4.36 7.33
CA MET A 43 26.35 3.19 8.14
C MET A 43 25.49 1.95 7.84
N LYS A 44 24.46 2.08 7.00
CA LYS A 44 23.59 0.96 6.62
C LYS A 44 24.37 -0.11 5.87
N THR A 45 24.09 -1.36 6.20
CA THR A 45 24.74 -2.52 5.61
C THR A 45 24.09 -2.92 4.29
N LYS A 46 24.77 -3.79 3.53
CA LYS A 46 24.16 -4.43 2.34
C LYS A 46 22.90 -5.23 2.69
N PHE A 47 22.83 -5.76 3.92
CA PHE A 47 21.66 -6.48 4.41
C PHE A 47 20.46 -5.53 4.61
N ASP A 48 20.68 -4.34 5.18
CA ASP A 48 19.64 -3.31 5.30
C ASP A 48 19.10 -2.90 3.92
N THR A 49 19.99 -2.70 2.94
CA THR A 49 19.60 -2.41 1.55
C THR A 49 18.75 -3.53 0.95
N MET A 50 19.13 -4.78 1.20
CA MET A 50 18.39 -5.95 0.70
C MET A 50 16.99 -6.02 1.29
N ILE A 51 16.83 -5.78 2.59
CA ILE A 51 15.52 -5.72 3.25
C ILE A 51 14.63 -4.66 2.58
N TRP A 52 15.14 -3.44 2.37
CA TRP A 52 14.34 -2.38 1.75
C TRP A 52 13.94 -2.68 0.30
N ARG A 53 14.80 -3.38 -0.46
CA ARG A 53 14.45 -3.87 -1.80
C ARG A 53 13.37 -4.94 -1.75
N ILE A 54 13.46 -5.89 -0.83
CA ILE A 54 12.43 -6.93 -0.64
C ILE A 54 11.10 -6.27 -0.26
N VAL A 55 11.13 -5.30 0.67
CA VAL A 55 9.95 -4.51 1.05
C VAL A 55 9.40 -3.76 -0.16
N GLY A 56 10.25 -3.12 -0.96
CA GLY A 56 9.83 -2.42 -2.18
C GLY A 56 9.15 -3.34 -3.21
N LEU A 57 9.71 -4.54 -3.45
CA LEU A 57 9.08 -5.55 -4.31
C LEU A 57 7.73 -6.00 -3.75
N TRP A 58 7.66 -6.23 -2.44
CA TRP A 58 6.43 -6.65 -1.78
C TRP A 58 5.34 -5.57 -1.87
N VAL A 59 5.66 -4.32 -1.53
CA VAL A 59 4.73 -3.18 -1.65
C VAL A 59 4.29 -3.01 -3.11
N GLY A 60 5.21 -3.14 -4.06
CA GLY A 60 4.90 -3.11 -5.50
C GLY A 60 3.94 -4.23 -5.92
N PHE A 61 4.16 -5.46 -5.45
CA PHE A 61 3.31 -6.60 -5.72
C PHE A 61 1.90 -6.43 -5.15
N VAL A 62 1.78 -5.93 -3.92
CA VAL A 62 0.48 -5.60 -3.31
C VAL A 62 -0.22 -4.50 -4.11
N GLY A 63 0.53 -3.50 -4.60
CA GLY A 63 0.02 -2.46 -5.48
C GLY A 63 -0.58 -3.01 -6.76
N ILE A 64 0.15 -3.88 -7.47
CA ILE A 64 -0.34 -4.57 -8.68
C ILE A 64 -1.59 -5.41 -8.37
N SER A 65 -1.61 -6.11 -7.24
CA SER A 65 -2.75 -6.94 -6.83
C SER A 65 -4.00 -6.08 -6.60
N CYS A 66 -3.86 -4.91 -5.99
CA CYS A 66 -4.95 -3.96 -5.82
C CYS A 66 -5.44 -3.40 -7.17
N LEU A 67 -4.53 -3.10 -8.10
CA LEU A 67 -4.88 -2.65 -9.45
C LEU A 67 -5.62 -3.73 -10.25
N PHE A 68 -5.16 -4.98 -10.19
CA PHE A 68 -5.82 -6.11 -10.82
C PHE A 68 -7.25 -6.26 -10.32
N VAL A 69 -7.44 -6.19 -9.00
CA VAL A 69 -8.75 -6.30 -8.36
C VAL A 69 -9.67 -5.11 -8.67
N ALA A 70 -9.13 -3.89 -8.72
CA ALA A 70 -9.89 -2.71 -9.11
C ALA A 70 -10.37 -2.78 -10.58
N ASP A 71 -9.61 -3.46 -11.44
CA ASP A 71 -9.87 -3.54 -12.87
C ASP A 71 -10.91 -4.64 -13.23
N VAL A 72 -11.00 -5.72 -12.45
CA VAL A 72 -12.07 -6.73 -12.54
C VAL A 72 -13.43 -6.07 -12.21
N PRO A 73 -14.55 -6.40 -12.91
CA PRO A 73 -14.68 -7.44 -13.93
C PRO A 73 -14.60 -7.01 -15.40
N GLY A 74 -14.45 -5.73 -15.69
CA GLY A 74 -14.64 -5.20 -17.06
C GLY A 74 -13.45 -4.43 -17.63
N GLY A 75 -12.31 -4.48 -16.97
CA GLY A 75 -11.10 -3.77 -17.39
C GLY A 75 -10.14 -4.59 -18.24
N TRP A 76 -8.96 -4.02 -18.47
CA TRP A 76 -7.91 -4.57 -19.32
C TRP A 76 -7.48 -5.98 -18.92
N TRP A 77 -7.32 -6.27 -17.62
CA TRP A 77 -6.90 -7.57 -17.10
C TRP A 77 -7.97 -8.64 -17.34
N SER A 78 -9.24 -8.33 -17.11
CA SER A 78 -10.35 -9.25 -17.40
C SER A 78 -10.48 -9.55 -18.90
N GLY A 79 -10.25 -8.55 -19.76
CA GLY A 79 -10.31 -8.71 -21.22
C GLY A 79 -9.12 -9.49 -21.80
N ALA A 80 -7.93 -9.34 -21.22
CA ALA A 80 -6.72 -10.01 -21.71
C ALA A 80 -6.62 -11.48 -21.30
N TRP A 81 -7.24 -11.88 -20.18
CA TRP A 81 -7.06 -13.21 -19.59
C TRP A 81 -8.35 -14.05 -19.50
N GLY A 82 -9.52 -13.48 -19.83
CA GLY A 82 -10.78 -14.24 -19.94
C GLY A 82 -11.33 -14.76 -18.60
N PHE A 83 -11.07 -14.06 -17.49
CA PHE A 83 -11.54 -14.47 -16.17
C PHE A 83 -13.06 -14.36 -16.02
N GLU A 84 -13.66 -15.26 -15.25
CA GLU A 84 -15.07 -15.14 -14.85
C GLU A 84 -15.22 -14.03 -13.77
N PRO A 85 -15.87 -12.90 -14.10
CA PRO A 85 -16.04 -11.72 -13.25
C PRO A 85 -16.46 -11.94 -11.80
N ALA A 86 -17.34 -12.92 -11.57
CA ALA A 86 -18.05 -13.09 -10.32
C ALA A 86 -17.21 -13.81 -9.27
N SER A 87 -16.35 -14.75 -9.68
CA SER A 87 -15.51 -15.52 -8.77
C SER A 87 -14.39 -14.68 -8.16
N LEU A 88 -13.89 -13.66 -8.88
CA LEU A 88 -12.83 -12.78 -8.42
C LEU A 88 -13.30 -11.66 -7.48
N GLN A 89 -14.61 -11.37 -7.43
CA GLN A 89 -15.18 -10.40 -6.47
C GLN A 89 -15.01 -10.83 -5.02
N VAL A 90 -14.91 -12.14 -4.76
CA VAL A 90 -14.68 -12.70 -3.42
C VAL A 90 -13.33 -12.26 -2.82
N LEU A 91 -12.38 -11.85 -3.66
CA LEU A 91 -11.04 -11.42 -3.23
C LEU A 91 -11.01 -9.96 -2.76
N TRP A 92 -12.04 -9.17 -3.06
CA TRP A 92 -12.03 -7.73 -2.83
C TRP A 92 -12.07 -7.39 -1.34
N SER A 93 -12.95 -8.05 -0.57
CA SER A 93 -13.04 -7.82 0.88
C SER A 93 -11.82 -8.32 1.65
N PRO A 94 -11.28 -9.53 1.39
CA PRO A 94 -10.01 -9.96 2.00
C PRO A 94 -8.84 -9.01 1.69
N LEU A 95 -8.74 -8.50 0.46
CA LEU A 95 -7.70 -7.55 0.09
C LEU A 95 -7.89 -6.19 0.76
N ALA A 96 -9.11 -5.67 0.80
CA ALA A 96 -9.42 -4.44 1.53
C ALA A 96 -9.11 -4.57 3.02
N GLY A 97 -9.38 -5.74 3.61
CA GLY A 97 -9.00 -6.07 4.99
C GLY A 97 -7.49 -6.09 5.21
N LEU A 98 -6.73 -6.74 4.32
CA LEU A 98 -5.27 -6.74 4.38
C LEU A 98 -4.67 -5.33 4.24
N VAL A 99 -5.21 -4.52 3.33
CA VAL A 99 -4.79 -3.13 3.14
C VAL A 99 -5.13 -2.28 4.37
N ALA A 100 -6.33 -2.45 4.93
CA ALA A 100 -6.72 -1.77 6.16
C ALA A 100 -5.78 -2.12 7.32
N ILE A 101 -5.52 -3.41 7.54
CA ILE A 101 -4.58 -3.87 8.59
C ILE A 101 -3.19 -3.29 8.36
N THR A 102 -2.70 -3.28 7.12
CA THR A 102 -1.39 -2.73 6.77
C THR A 102 -1.30 -1.25 7.15
N HIS A 103 -2.27 -0.43 6.74
CA HIS A 103 -2.28 0.99 7.08
C HIS A 103 -2.49 1.26 8.56
N ALA A 104 -3.24 0.40 9.27
CA ALA A 104 -3.39 0.48 10.72
C ALA A 104 -2.05 0.20 11.43
N ILE A 105 -1.32 -0.85 11.04
CA ILE A 105 0.01 -1.18 11.57
C ILE A 105 0.99 -0.05 11.28
N GLU A 106 1.03 0.47 10.05
CA GLU A 106 1.92 1.59 9.72
C GLU A 106 1.59 2.85 10.52
N THR A 107 0.30 3.12 10.75
CA THR A 107 -0.14 4.22 11.60
C THR A 107 0.31 4.02 13.04
N TRP A 108 0.19 2.79 13.57
CA TRP A 108 0.66 2.42 14.90
C TRP A 108 2.17 2.60 15.05
N VAL A 109 2.96 2.11 14.10
CA VAL A 109 4.42 2.27 14.11
C VAL A 109 4.81 3.76 14.09
N LYS A 110 4.11 4.58 13.29
CA LYS A 110 4.32 6.04 13.26
C LYS A 110 3.88 6.72 14.55
N TYR A 111 2.83 6.23 15.20
CA TYR A 111 2.38 6.71 16.50
C TYR A 111 3.47 6.50 17.56
N GLU A 112 4.04 5.30 17.64
CA GLU A 112 5.14 4.98 18.56
C GLU A 112 6.39 5.82 18.26
N ALA A 113 6.70 6.08 17.00
CA ALA A 113 7.90 6.80 16.60
C ALA A 113 7.80 8.34 16.75
N LEU A 114 6.68 8.94 16.37
CA LEU A 114 6.49 10.40 16.32
C LEU A 114 5.74 10.93 17.55
N GLY A 115 5.09 10.04 18.31
CA GLY A 115 4.22 10.40 19.41
C GLY A 115 2.84 10.92 18.96
N PRO A 116 1.90 11.05 19.91
CA PRO A 116 0.47 11.29 19.64
C PRO A 116 0.16 12.63 18.97
N ARG A 117 1.06 13.62 19.06
CA ARG A 117 0.83 14.96 18.49
C ARG A 117 1.23 15.03 17.02
N GLU A 118 2.35 14.40 16.66
CA GLU A 118 2.92 14.53 15.31
C GLU A 118 2.45 13.44 14.36
N VAL A 119 1.93 12.32 14.89
CA VAL A 119 1.39 11.20 14.11
C VAL A 119 0.31 11.65 13.10
N TRP A 120 -0.51 12.63 13.45
CA TRP A 120 -1.57 13.13 12.57
C TRP A 120 -1.02 13.73 11.27
N SER A 121 0.15 14.37 11.34
CA SER A 121 0.82 14.91 10.15
C SER A 121 1.51 13.81 9.34
N GLY A 122 2.24 12.90 10.00
CA GLY A 122 3.06 11.87 9.35
C GLY A 122 2.31 10.61 8.90
N ALA A 123 1.12 10.35 9.44
CA ALA A 123 0.30 9.17 9.15
C ALA A 123 -1.05 9.51 8.53
N SER A 124 -1.35 10.78 8.23
CA SER A 124 -2.61 11.24 7.61
C SER A 124 -3.04 10.38 6.41
N GLY A 125 -2.14 10.14 5.46
CA GLY A 125 -2.42 9.29 4.29
C GLY A 125 -2.82 7.86 4.67
N ASN A 126 -2.14 7.26 5.64
CA ASN A 126 -2.44 5.90 6.11
C ASN A 126 -3.79 5.85 6.83
N MET A 127 -4.09 6.86 7.65
CA MET A 127 -5.38 6.97 8.34
C MET A 127 -6.54 7.12 7.36
N VAL A 128 -6.38 7.94 6.32
CA VAL A 128 -7.38 8.12 5.26
C VAL A 128 -7.60 6.81 4.50
N MET A 129 -6.53 6.14 4.07
CA MET A 129 -6.64 4.87 3.35
C MET A 129 -7.25 3.76 4.22
N PHE A 130 -6.87 3.68 5.49
CA PHE A 130 -7.50 2.79 6.46
C PHE A 130 -9.00 3.04 6.58
N ALA A 131 -9.40 4.31 6.77
CA ALA A 131 -10.81 4.67 6.89
C ALA A 131 -11.61 4.36 5.61
N LEU A 132 -11.04 4.62 4.43
CA LEU A 132 -11.65 4.30 3.14
C LEU A 132 -11.81 2.78 2.93
N CYS A 133 -10.80 1.98 3.31
CA CYS A 133 -10.89 0.52 3.26
C CYS A 133 -11.92 -0.03 4.24
N LEU A 134 -12.01 0.50 5.47
CA LEU A 134 -13.04 0.12 6.43
C LEU A 134 -14.44 0.47 5.93
N LEU A 135 -14.64 1.70 5.42
CA LEU A 135 -15.91 2.10 4.85
C LEU A 135 -16.32 1.16 3.71
N ALA A 136 -15.38 0.80 2.84
CA ALA A 136 -15.63 -0.11 1.74
C ALA A 136 -15.90 -1.57 2.16
N LEU A 137 -15.56 -1.97 3.39
CA LEU A 137 -15.88 -3.28 3.97
C LEU A 137 -17.28 -3.33 4.61
N VAL A 138 -17.81 -2.18 5.03
CA VAL A 138 -19.08 -2.08 5.78
C VAL A 138 -20.27 -1.73 4.88
N VAL A 139 -20.01 -1.12 3.71
CA VAL A 139 -21.03 -0.66 2.75
C VAL A 139 -21.17 -1.67 1.61
#